data_AF-A0A814BGG5-F1
#
_entry.id   AF-A0A814BGG5-F1
#
_cell.length_a   1.000
_cell.length_b   1.000
_cell.length_c   1.000
_cell.angle_alpha   90.00
_cell.angle_beta   90.00
_cell.angle_gamma   90.00
#
_symmetry.space_group_name_H-M   'P 1'
#
loop_
_entity.id
_entity.type
_entity.pdbx_description
1 polymer ?
#
loop_
_entity_poly.entity_id
_entity_poly.type
_entity_poly.pdbx_seq_one_letter_code
_entity_poly.pdbx_strand_id
1 'polypeptide(L)'
;MMSKSTFESLPNELLLIIFSYLSSFDLCQTFLYINNIRIQSLLTSIRHLFNVNLMHYDQLHLWLNSNQDHRNRFTNLIDTVVFNDSYACRTLLGYWEKTFNETDQSNVFFASVKRIVVLQAEHYSYSLVRPILVPLVLAENKLQHLHLIFKEPAFGYAKILSDLIDYRVSVHTMILEVEQGMLLKLLSKSTT
;
A
#
# COMPACT_ATOMS: atom_id res chain seq x y z
N MET A 1 -24.69 33.10 7.20
CA MET A 1 -24.90 31.69 7.60
C MET A 1 -24.10 30.84 6.63
N MET A 2 -23.03 30.17 7.07
CA MET A 2 -22.43 29.10 6.26
C MET A 2 -23.50 28.01 6.13
N SER A 3 -23.90 27.69 4.90
CA SER A 3 -24.81 26.58 4.65
C SER A 3 -24.15 25.32 5.20
N LYS A 4 -24.77 24.70 6.22
CA LYS A 4 -24.42 23.31 6.55
C LYS A 4 -24.53 22.53 5.26
N SER A 5 -23.43 21.93 4.82
CA SER A 5 -23.45 21.11 3.61
C SER A 5 -24.49 20.01 3.82
N THR A 6 -25.30 19.72 2.80
CA THR A 6 -26.33 18.66 2.83
C THR A 6 -25.75 17.31 3.27
N PHE A 7 -24.44 17.15 3.06
CA PHE A 7 -23.63 16.02 3.51
C PHE A 7 -23.54 15.91 5.04
N GLU A 8 -23.26 17.00 5.75
CA GLU A 8 -23.14 17.00 7.21
C GLU A 8 -24.45 16.74 7.94
N SER A 9 -25.60 16.92 7.28
CA SER A 9 -26.91 16.57 7.81
C SER A 9 -27.29 15.09 7.64
N LEU A 10 -26.51 14.30 6.89
CA LEU A 10 -26.83 12.89 6.68
C LEU A 10 -26.68 12.08 7.99
N PRO A 11 -27.53 11.07 8.22
CA PRO A 11 -27.35 10.10 9.29
C PRO A 11 -26.07 9.29 9.10
N ASN A 12 -25.53 8.75 10.20
CA ASN A 12 -24.23 8.07 10.21
C ASN A 12 -24.20 6.86 9.26
N GLU A 13 -25.31 6.13 9.17
CA GLU A 13 -25.47 4.94 8.35
C GLU A 13 -25.33 5.27 6.86
N LEU A 14 -25.96 6.36 6.41
CA LEU A 14 -25.83 6.81 5.02
C LEU A 14 -24.41 7.31 4.71
N LEU A 15 -23.75 7.98 5.67
CA LEU A 15 -22.35 8.39 5.52
C LEU A 15 -21.42 7.18 5.40
N LEU A 16 -21.59 6.16 6.24
CA LEU A 16 -20.80 4.92 6.18
C LEU A 16 -21.01 4.18 4.86
N ILE A 17 -22.25 4.13 4.35
CA ILE A 17 -22.55 3.57 3.03
C ILE A 17 -21.80 4.35 1.95
N ILE A 18 -21.87 5.70 1.95
CA ILE A 18 -21.14 6.53 0.98
C ILE A 18 -19.63 6.26 1.07
N PHE A 19 -19.07 6.23 2.28
CA PHE A 19 -17.64 5.95 2.48
C PHE A 19 -17.22 4.58 1.98
N SER A 20 -18.10 3.57 2.07
CA SER A 20 -17.80 2.24 1.54
C SER A 20 -17.64 2.19 0.02
N TYR A 21 -18.16 3.20 -0.70
CA TYR A 21 -18.00 3.33 -2.16
C TYR A 21 -16.78 4.17 -2.56
N LEU A 22 -16.14 4.86 -1.61
CA LEU A 22 -14.99 5.72 -1.88
C LEU A 22 -13.69 4.92 -1.83
N SER A 23 -12.71 5.32 -2.63
CA SER A 23 -11.37 4.76 -2.50
C SER A 23 -10.74 5.23 -1.18
N SER A 24 -9.80 4.45 -0.63
CA SER A 24 -9.06 4.86 0.58
C SER A 24 -8.32 6.19 0.40
N PHE A 25 -7.99 6.57 -0.84
CA PHE A 25 -7.44 7.89 -1.13
C PHE A 25 -8.49 8.99 -1.01
N ASP A 26 -9.68 8.81 -1.59
CA ASP A 26 -10.77 9.77 -1.45
C ASP A 26 -11.16 9.93 0.02
N LEU A 27 -11.11 8.86 0.80
CA LEU A 27 -11.31 8.88 2.26
C LEU A 27 -10.19 9.66 2.97
N CYS A 28 -8.92 9.47 2.60
CA CYS A 28 -7.80 10.29 3.10
C CYS A 28 -8.02 11.78 2.81
N GLN A 29 -8.39 12.14 1.58
CA GLN A 29 -8.64 13.53 1.20
C GLN A 29 -9.84 14.10 1.95
N THR A 30 -10.91 13.32 2.05
CA THR A 30 -12.10 13.68 2.82
C THR A 30 -11.75 13.96 4.28
N PHE A 31 -10.88 13.16 4.90
CA PHE A 31 -10.42 13.38 6.27
C PHE A 31 -9.64 14.69 6.43
N LEU A 32 -8.78 15.05 5.46
CA LEU A 32 -7.99 16.28 5.48
C LEU A 32 -8.84 17.54 5.29
N TYR A 33 -9.88 17.48 4.45
CA TYR A 33 -10.68 18.66 4.09
C TYR A 33 -11.96 18.84 4.92
N ILE A 34 -12.52 17.77 5.50
CA ILE A 34 -13.73 17.88 6.34
C ILE A 34 -13.33 18.31 7.75
N ASN A 35 -13.73 19.53 8.13
CA ASN A 35 -13.60 20.04 9.50
C ASN A 35 -14.84 19.72 10.35
N ASN A 36 -15.26 18.45 10.36
CA ASN A 36 -16.40 17.97 11.13
C ASN A 36 -16.00 16.74 11.95
N ILE A 37 -15.97 16.89 13.27
CA ILE A 37 -15.49 15.87 14.22
C ILE A 37 -16.30 14.57 14.11
N ARG A 38 -17.63 14.65 13.89
CA ARG A 38 -18.47 13.45 13.73
C ARG A 38 -18.05 12.66 12.50
N ILE A 39 -17.86 13.33 11.37
CA ILE A 39 -17.48 12.68 10.12
C ILE A 39 -16.06 12.12 10.22
N GLN A 40 -15.12 12.87 10.79
CA GLN A 40 -13.77 12.37 11.07
C GLN A 40 -13.80 11.12 11.97
N SER A 41 -14.65 11.10 13.00
CA SER A 41 -14.84 9.92 13.87
C SER A 41 -15.38 8.71 13.10
N LEU A 42 -16.35 8.90 12.20
CA LEU A 42 -16.87 7.83 11.34
C LEU A 42 -15.84 7.32 10.33
N LEU A 43 -15.06 8.21 9.73
CA LEU A 43 -13.98 7.84 8.82
C LEU A 43 -12.90 7.03 9.54
N THR A 44 -12.62 7.37 10.80
CA THR A 44 -11.58 6.73 11.59
C THR A 44 -12.01 5.42 12.26
N SER A 45 -13.31 5.09 12.25
CA SER A 45 -13.82 3.81 12.77
C SER A 45 -13.75 2.66 11.76
N ILE A 46 -13.47 2.97 10.49
CA ILE A 46 -13.33 1.99 9.41
C ILE A 46 -11.84 1.68 9.22
N ARG A 47 -11.49 0.41 9.02
CA ARG A 47 -10.14 0.03 8.57
C ARG A 47 -10.04 0.12 7.06
N HIS A 48 -8.94 0.66 6.57
CA HIS A 48 -8.81 1.03 5.16
C HIS A 48 -7.78 0.17 4.44
N LEU A 49 -8.13 -0.24 3.22
CA LEU A 49 -7.23 -0.89 2.27
C LEU A 49 -6.70 0.14 1.29
N PHE A 50 -5.41 0.48 1.37
CA PHE A 50 -4.82 1.46 0.46
C PHE A 50 -4.35 0.79 -0.83
N ASN A 51 -5.23 0.84 -1.85
CA ASN A 51 -4.90 0.37 -3.19
C ASN A 51 -4.29 1.52 -4.00
N VAL A 52 -2.96 1.54 -4.06
CA VAL A 52 -2.19 2.60 -4.72
C VAL A 52 -2.48 2.68 -6.22
N ASN A 53 -2.96 1.57 -6.81
CA ASN A 53 -3.23 1.48 -8.25
C ASN A 53 -4.42 2.30 -8.71
N LEU A 54 -5.34 2.62 -7.81
CA LEU A 54 -6.55 3.38 -8.14
C LEU A 54 -6.30 4.90 -8.13
N MET A 55 -5.04 5.31 -8.00
CA MET A 55 -4.67 6.68 -7.73
C MET A 55 -3.93 7.30 -8.90
N HIS A 56 -4.32 8.52 -9.31
CA HIS A 56 -3.60 9.22 -10.37
C HIS A 56 -2.23 9.70 -9.87
N TYR A 57 -1.24 9.72 -10.76
CA TYR A 57 0.13 10.12 -10.42
C TYR A 57 0.18 11.51 -9.76
N ASP A 58 -0.47 12.52 -10.35
CA ASP A 58 -0.45 13.89 -9.84
C ASP A 58 -1.10 14.01 -8.45
N GLN A 59 -2.17 13.24 -8.21
CA GLN A 59 -2.84 13.19 -6.91
C GLN A 59 -1.92 12.62 -5.83
N LEU A 60 -1.13 11.59 -6.18
CA LEU A 60 -0.17 10.98 -5.26
C LEU A 60 1.00 11.90 -4.99
N HIS A 61 1.53 12.54 -6.03
CA HIS A 61 2.62 13.49 -5.89
C HIS A 61 2.22 14.67 -4.98
N LEU A 62 1.02 15.24 -5.18
CA LEU A 62 0.48 16.28 -4.30
C LEU A 62 0.30 15.77 -2.86
N TRP A 63 -0.24 14.57 -2.68
CA TRP A 63 -0.46 13.96 -1.37
C TRP A 63 0.85 13.72 -0.62
N LEU A 64 1.88 13.18 -1.28
CA LEU A 64 3.21 12.97 -0.71
C LEU A 64 3.87 14.28 -0.27
N ASN A 65 3.73 15.34 -1.06
CA ASN A 65 4.27 16.67 -0.71
C ASN A 65 3.49 17.32 0.44
N SER A 66 2.20 16.99 0.59
CA SER A 66 1.31 17.53 1.63
C SER A 66 1.45 16.80 2.97
N ASN A 67 1.83 15.52 2.96
CA ASN A 67 1.89 14.67 4.16
C ASN A 67 3.21 14.73 4.95
N GLN A 68 3.97 15.82 4.83
CA GLN A 68 5.05 16.09 5.77
C GLN A 68 4.53 16.60 7.13
N ASP A 69 3.24 16.89 7.23
CA ASP A 69 2.61 17.43 8.44
C ASP A 69 2.14 16.27 9.36
N HIS A 70 2.72 16.16 10.55
CA HIS A 70 2.48 15.10 11.56
C HIS A 70 1.02 14.97 12.05
N ARG A 71 0.11 15.77 11.52
CA ARG A 71 -1.30 15.84 11.89
C ARG A 71 -2.17 14.82 11.14
N ASN A 72 -1.71 14.26 10.02
CA ASN A 72 -2.48 13.26 9.29
C ASN A 72 -2.42 11.88 9.96
N ARG A 73 -3.25 11.67 10.98
CA ARG A 73 -3.37 10.39 11.70
C ARG A 73 -4.13 9.31 10.92
N PHE A 74 -4.70 9.65 9.75
CA PHE A 74 -5.52 8.71 8.99
C PHE A 74 -4.68 7.60 8.33
N THR A 75 -3.42 7.88 7.98
CA THR A 75 -2.52 6.84 7.47
C THR A 75 -2.21 5.76 8.49
N ASN A 76 -2.39 6.03 9.79
CA ASN A 76 -2.30 5.04 10.86
C ASN A 76 -3.50 4.07 10.87
N LEU A 77 -4.50 4.27 10.02
CA LEU A 77 -5.66 3.36 9.89
C LEU A 77 -5.56 2.45 8.68
N ILE A 78 -4.53 2.67 7.85
CA ILE A 78 -4.21 1.80 6.72
C ILE A 78 -3.44 0.60 7.28
N ASP A 79 -4.11 -0.55 7.29
CA ASP A 79 -3.50 -1.82 7.71
C ASP A 79 -3.09 -2.72 6.54
N THR A 80 -3.61 -2.44 5.35
CA THR A 80 -3.34 -3.19 4.11
C THR A 80 -2.93 -2.26 2.99
N VAL A 81 -1.80 -2.53 2.35
CA VAL A 81 -1.33 -1.79 1.15
C VAL A 81 -1.23 -2.74 -0.02
N VAL A 82 -1.75 -2.32 -1.18
CA VAL A 82 -1.71 -3.09 -2.42
C VAL A 82 -0.95 -2.33 -3.49
N PHE A 83 0.10 -2.97 -4.01
CA PHE A 83 0.92 -2.51 -5.13
C PHE A 83 0.62 -3.33 -6.38
N ASN A 84 0.64 -2.67 -7.53
CA ASN A 84 0.66 -3.26 -8.89
C ASN A 84 1.48 -2.35 -9.79
N ASP A 85 1.89 -2.86 -10.94
CA ASP A 85 2.71 -2.13 -11.90
C ASP A 85 2.00 -0.91 -12.51
N SER A 86 2.05 0.18 -11.77
CA SER A 86 1.52 1.49 -12.12
C SER A 86 2.52 2.58 -11.76
N TYR A 87 2.42 3.71 -12.44
CA TYR A 87 3.26 4.88 -12.16
C TYR A 87 3.11 5.34 -10.71
N ALA A 88 1.89 5.36 -10.17
CA ALA A 88 1.64 5.74 -8.77
C ALA A 88 2.38 4.82 -7.78
N CYS A 89 2.33 3.51 -7.97
CA CYS A 89 3.10 2.57 -7.16
C CYS A 89 4.60 2.83 -7.24
N ARG A 90 5.14 3.00 -8.45
CA ARG A 90 6.58 3.29 -8.66
C ARG A 90 6.99 4.59 -7.95
N THR A 91 6.15 5.63 -7.97
CA THR A 91 6.40 6.89 -7.27
C THR A 91 6.42 6.72 -5.75
N LEU A 92 5.46 6.00 -5.18
CA LEU A 92 5.42 5.75 -3.73
C LEU A 92 6.63 4.94 -3.26
N LEU A 93 6.99 3.89 -4.00
CA LEU A 93 8.16 3.07 -3.71
C LEU A 93 9.46 3.87 -3.86
N GLY A 94 9.58 4.69 -4.90
CA GLY A 94 10.75 5.58 -5.09
C GLY A 94 10.88 6.63 -3.98
N TYR A 95 9.76 7.13 -3.45
CA TYR A 95 9.77 8.02 -2.29
C TYR A 95 10.29 7.31 -1.03
N TRP A 96 9.84 6.08 -0.76
CA TRP A 96 10.33 5.29 0.37
C TRP A 96 11.79 4.92 0.22
N GLU A 97 12.21 4.50 -0.97
CA GLU A 97 13.61 4.19 -1.27
C GLU A 97 14.51 5.41 -1.05
N LYS A 98 14.12 6.57 -1.59
CA LYS A 98 14.86 7.82 -1.37
C LYS A 98 15.00 8.14 0.11
N THR A 99 13.90 8.05 0.86
CA THR A 99 13.92 8.38 2.29
C THR A 99 14.79 7.41 3.07
N PHE A 100 14.70 6.11 2.79
CA PHE A 100 15.54 5.09 3.41
C PHE A 100 17.02 5.34 3.11
N ASN A 101 17.39 5.62 1.86
CA ASN A 101 18.78 5.88 1.50
C ASN A 101 19.34 7.18 2.11
N GLU A 102 18.50 8.19 2.34
CA GLU A 102 18.92 9.47 2.92
C GLU A 102 18.97 9.45 4.46
N THR A 103 18.12 8.65 5.12
CA THR A 103 17.92 8.71 6.58
C THR A 103 18.22 7.41 7.32
N ASP A 104 18.39 6.29 6.61
CA ASP A 104 18.48 4.93 7.15
C ASP A 104 17.26 4.52 7.99
N GLN A 105 16.13 5.21 7.82
CA GLN A 105 14.86 4.95 8.51
C GLN A 105 13.76 4.61 7.50
N SER A 106 12.84 3.72 7.88
CA SER A 106 11.57 3.61 7.14
C SER A 106 10.73 4.85 7.37
N ASN A 107 10.40 5.52 6.28
CA ASN A 107 9.29 6.45 6.25
C ASN A 107 8.08 5.81 5.56
N VAL A 108 7.69 4.63 6.05
CA VAL A 108 6.42 4.06 5.61
C VAL A 108 5.32 4.89 6.26
N PHE A 109 4.69 5.77 5.47
CA PHE A 109 3.59 6.65 5.91
C PHE A 109 2.48 5.95 6.69
N PHE A 110 2.38 4.64 6.55
CA PHE A 110 1.35 3.80 7.11
C PHE A 110 1.85 3.07 8.36
N ALA A 111 1.86 3.78 9.50
CA ALA A 111 2.44 3.26 10.73
C ALA A 111 1.75 2.01 11.30
N SER A 112 0.61 1.58 10.75
CA SER A 112 -0.18 0.42 11.20
C SER A 112 -0.26 -0.70 10.17
N VAL A 113 0.58 -0.69 9.14
CA VAL A 113 0.54 -1.73 8.10
C VAL A 113 0.85 -3.10 8.68
N LYS A 114 -0.09 -4.01 8.47
CA LYS A 114 0.00 -5.44 8.82
C LYS A 114 0.05 -6.32 7.59
N ARG A 115 -0.44 -5.85 6.45
CA ARG A 115 -0.50 -6.61 5.20
C ARG A 115 0.02 -5.81 4.01
N ILE A 116 0.90 -6.44 3.24
CA ILE A 116 1.33 -5.94 1.93
C ILE A 116 1.00 -6.98 0.87
N VAL A 117 0.37 -6.53 -0.20
CA VAL A 117 0.13 -7.32 -1.42
C VAL A 117 0.86 -6.63 -2.56
N VAL A 118 1.72 -7.37 -3.27
CA VAL A 118 2.45 -6.87 -4.44
C VAL A 118 2.11 -7.72 -5.65
N LEU A 119 1.42 -7.12 -6.60
CA LEU A 119 1.18 -7.67 -7.93
C LEU A 119 2.38 -7.36 -8.82
N GLN A 120 2.78 -8.33 -9.65
CA GLN A 120 3.95 -8.23 -10.54
C GLN A 120 5.22 -7.87 -9.76
N ALA A 121 5.44 -8.60 -8.65
CA ALA A 121 6.50 -8.31 -7.69
C ALA A 121 7.90 -8.25 -8.33
N GLU A 122 8.15 -9.01 -9.40
CA GLU A 122 9.39 -9.02 -10.16
C GLU A 122 9.83 -7.64 -10.67
N HIS A 123 8.89 -6.71 -10.89
CA HIS A 123 9.19 -5.34 -11.34
C HIS A 123 9.79 -4.48 -10.23
N TYR A 124 9.71 -4.90 -8.97
CA TYR A 124 10.15 -4.14 -7.79
C TYR A 124 11.38 -4.73 -7.09
N SER A 125 12.13 -5.59 -7.79
CA SER A 125 13.20 -6.38 -7.19
C SER A 125 14.28 -5.61 -6.43
N TYR A 126 14.54 -4.34 -6.76
CA TYR A 126 15.53 -3.52 -6.06
C TYR A 126 14.93 -2.71 -4.89
N SER A 127 13.69 -2.25 -5.03
CA SER A 127 13.07 -1.29 -4.11
C SER A 127 12.16 -1.95 -3.08
N LEU A 128 11.77 -3.21 -3.27
CA LEU A 128 10.82 -3.89 -2.40
C LEU A 128 11.44 -4.40 -1.10
N VAL A 129 12.47 -5.23 -1.18
CA VAL A 129 12.92 -5.99 0.01
C VAL A 129 13.66 -5.08 1.00
N ARG A 130 14.79 -4.51 0.59
CA ARG A 130 15.66 -3.75 1.49
C ARG A 130 15.06 -2.42 1.96
N PRO A 131 14.50 -1.56 1.09
CA PRO A 131 13.99 -0.26 1.54
C PRO A 131 12.63 -0.32 2.25
N ILE A 132 11.85 -1.39 2.07
CA ILE A 132 10.45 -1.44 2.53
C ILE A 132 10.20 -2.60 3.47
N LEU A 133 10.41 -3.85 3.02
CA LEU A 133 10.08 -5.02 3.84
C LEU A 133 10.99 -5.14 5.05
N VAL A 134 12.30 -4.92 4.88
CA VAL A 134 13.28 -5.02 5.98
C VAL A 134 12.93 -4.10 7.14
N PRO A 135 12.69 -2.79 6.94
CA PRO A 135 12.28 -1.92 8.05
C PRO A 135 10.94 -2.33 8.69
N LEU A 136 9.93 -2.66 7.89
CA LEU A 136 8.60 -3.03 8.40
C LEU A 136 8.59 -4.31 9.23
N VAL A 137 9.52 -5.22 8.94
CA VAL A 137 9.63 -6.53 9.57
C VAL A 137 10.61 -6.49 10.73
N LEU A 138 11.81 -5.96 10.53
CA LEU A 138 12.89 -6.04 11.51
C LEU A 138 12.91 -4.87 12.50
N ALA A 139 12.65 -3.65 12.03
CA ALA A 139 12.69 -2.46 12.89
C ALA A 139 11.37 -2.27 13.63
N GLU A 140 10.25 -2.52 12.96
CA GLU A 140 8.93 -2.21 13.50
C GLU A 140 8.14 -3.45 13.96
N ASN A 141 8.47 -4.65 13.46
CA ASN A 141 7.74 -5.91 13.70
C ASN A 141 6.21 -5.77 13.49
N LYS A 142 5.83 -5.01 12.46
CA LYS A 142 4.42 -4.69 12.18
C LYS A 142 3.80 -5.54 11.09
N LEU A 143 4.60 -5.88 10.08
CA LEU A 143 4.12 -6.64 8.94
C LEU A 143 3.87 -8.10 9.34
N GLN A 144 2.61 -8.53 9.27
CA GLN A 144 2.18 -9.88 9.61
C GLN A 144 1.93 -10.73 8.35
N HIS A 145 1.50 -10.11 7.27
CA HIS A 145 1.10 -10.80 6.04
C HIS A 145 1.79 -10.18 4.82
N LEU A 146 2.47 -11.02 4.04
CA LEU A 146 3.08 -10.64 2.77
C LEU A 146 2.54 -11.54 1.65
N HIS A 147 2.02 -10.93 0.58
CA HIS A 147 1.59 -11.67 -0.61
C HIS A 147 2.30 -11.09 -1.82
N LEU A 148 3.17 -11.89 -2.43
CA LEU A 148 3.88 -11.53 -3.65
C LEU A 148 3.31 -12.37 -4.80
N ILE A 149 2.79 -11.71 -5.81
CA ILE A 149 2.26 -12.32 -7.02
C ILE A 149 3.22 -11.98 -8.16
N PHE A 150 3.74 -13.01 -8.80
CA PHE A 150 4.67 -12.91 -9.92
C PHE A 150 3.95 -13.28 -11.21
N LYS A 151 4.08 -12.46 -12.26
CA LYS A 151 3.46 -12.73 -13.56
C LYS A 151 4.37 -13.58 -14.44
N GLU A 152 5.68 -13.31 -14.40
CA GLU A 152 6.70 -14.09 -15.07
C GLU A 152 7.84 -14.43 -14.09
N PRO A 153 8.21 -15.72 -13.91
CA PRO A 153 9.40 -16.09 -13.15
C PRO A 153 10.64 -15.81 -14.01
N ALA A 154 10.92 -14.52 -14.20
CA ALA A 154 12.18 -14.01 -14.75
C ALA A 154 13.21 -13.83 -13.62
N PHE A 155 14.39 -13.27 -13.94
CA PHE A 155 15.46 -12.95 -12.98
C PHE A 155 14.97 -12.20 -11.73
N GLY A 156 13.92 -11.38 -11.83
CA GLY A 156 13.35 -10.64 -10.72
C GLY A 156 12.80 -11.52 -9.58
N TYR A 157 12.25 -12.70 -9.90
CA TYR A 157 11.74 -13.65 -8.91
C TYR A 157 12.87 -14.20 -8.02
N ALA A 158 13.90 -14.80 -8.64
CA ALA A 158 15.01 -15.41 -7.91
C ALA A 158 15.75 -14.38 -7.06
N LYS A 159 15.89 -13.16 -7.58
CA LYS A 159 16.50 -12.05 -6.84
C LYS A 159 15.69 -11.68 -5.61
N ILE A 160 14.37 -11.48 -5.72
CA ILE A 160 13.53 -11.13 -4.58
C ILE A 160 13.60 -12.22 -3.51
N LEU A 161 13.59 -13.50 -3.90
CA LEU A 161 13.76 -14.59 -2.95
C LEU A 161 15.12 -14.59 -2.27
N SER A 162 16.20 -14.37 -3.02
CA SER A 162 17.55 -14.24 -2.45
C SER A 162 17.58 -13.11 -1.44
N ASP A 163 17.09 -11.92 -1.80
CA ASP A 163 17.07 -10.76 -0.93
C ASP A 163 16.23 -11.03 0.35
N LEU A 164 15.07 -11.68 0.23
CA LEU A 164 14.25 -12.06 1.40
C LEU A 164 15.03 -12.98 2.36
N ILE A 165 15.81 -13.91 1.84
CA ILE A 165 16.66 -14.83 2.63
C ILE A 165 17.83 -14.06 3.24
N ASP A 166 18.56 -13.29 2.44
CA ASP A 166 19.77 -12.55 2.83
C ASP A 166 19.46 -11.55 3.95
N TYR A 167 18.32 -10.86 3.85
CA TYR A 167 17.85 -9.93 4.88
C TYR A 167 16.95 -10.57 5.94
N ARG A 168 16.75 -11.90 5.92
CA ARG A 168 15.96 -12.66 6.91
C ARG A 168 14.55 -12.10 7.12
N VAL A 169 13.91 -11.68 6.03
CA VAL A 169 12.55 -11.15 6.05
C VAL A 169 11.58 -12.31 6.27
N SER A 170 11.00 -12.39 7.46
CA SER A 170 10.01 -13.39 7.83
C SER A 170 8.79 -12.72 8.46
N VAL A 171 7.61 -13.14 8.03
CA VAL A 171 6.32 -12.64 8.54
C VAL A 171 5.44 -13.82 8.93
N HIS A 172 4.34 -13.57 9.65
CA HIS A 172 3.43 -14.64 10.11
C HIS A 172 2.83 -15.45 8.94
N THR A 173 2.45 -14.78 7.84
CA THR A 173 1.98 -15.46 6.64
C THR A 173 2.65 -14.87 5.41
N MET A 174 3.34 -15.71 4.64
CA MET A 174 3.90 -15.33 3.35
C MET A 174 3.27 -16.18 2.24
N ILE A 175 2.67 -15.54 1.26
CA ILE A 175 2.11 -16.19 0.07
C ILE A 175 2.97 -15.76 -1.12
N LEU A 176 3.54 -16.73 -1.81
CA LEU A 176 4.29 -16.53 -3.04
C LEU A 176 3.51 -17.21 -4.15
N GLU A 177 2.97 -16.42 -5.08
CA GLU A 177 2.10 -16.89 -6.14
C GLU A 177 2.71 -16.58 -7.50
N VAL A 178 2.61 -17.51 -8.44
CA VAL A 178 3.01 -17.29 -9.84
C VAL A 178 1.77 -17.44 -10.72
N GLU A 179 1.39 -16.41 -11.46
CA GLU A 179 0.25 -16.46 -12.37
C GLU A 179 0.46 -17.59 -13.40
N GLN A 180 -0.56 -18.42 -13.60
CA GLN A 180 -0.50 -19.74 -14.28
C GLN A 180 -0.09 -19.74 -15.77
N GLY A 181 0.41 -18.64 -16.35
CA GLY A 181 0.79 -18.56 -17.76
C GLY A 181 2.00 -19.44 -18.17
N MET A 182 2.89 -19.77 -17.22
CA MET A 182 4.16 -20.49 -17.51
C MET A 182 4.06 -22.01 -17.38
N LEU A 183 3.26 -22.52 -16.42
CA LEU A 183 3.08 -23.97 -16.24
C LEU A 183 2.51 -24.63 -17.51
N LEU A 184 1.55 -23.99 -18.18
CA LEU A 184 0.99 -24.47 -19.45
C LEU A 184 1.98 -24.40 -20.62
N LYS A 185 2.86 -23.39 -20.67
CA LYS A 185 3.89 -23.25 -21.73
C LYS A 185 5.05 -24.23 -21.57
N LEU A 186 5.40 -24.60 -20.34
CA LEU A 186 6.43 -25.61 -20.07
C LEU A 186 5.90 -27.02 -20.34
N LEU A 187 4.65 -27.30 -19.98
CA LEU A 187 3.99 -28.58 -20.27
C LEU A 187 3.73 -28.77 -21.78
N SER A 188 3.49 -27.70 -22.54
CA SER A 188 3.31 -27.80 -23.99
C SER A 188 4.62 -27.95 -24.79
N LYS A 189 5.76 -27.58 -24.21
CA LYS A 189 7.10 -27.81 -24.80
C LYS A 189 7.68 -29.19 -24.50
N SER A 190 7.16 -29.90 -23.50
CA SER A 190 7.56 -31.29 -23.20
C SER A 190 6.82 -32.34 -24.04
N THR A 191 5.88 -31.92 -24.91
CA THR A 191 5.09 -32.80 -25.78
C THR A 191 5.45 -32.71 -27.27
N THR A 192 6.64 -32.20 -27.59
CA THR A 192 7.23 -32.19 -28.95
C THR A 192 8.67 -32.67 -28.89
#